data_AF-A0A7G7SWI3-F1
#
_entry.id   AF-A0A7G7SWI3-F1
#
_cell.length_a   1.000
_cell.length_b   1.000
_cell.length_c   1.000
_cell.angle_alpha   90.00
_cell.angle_beta   90.00
_cell.angle_gamma   90.00
#
_symmetry.space_group_name_H-M   'P 1'
#
loop_
_entity.id
_entity.type
_entity.pdbx_description
1 polymer ?
#
loop_
_entity_poly.entity_id
_entity_poly.type
_entity_poly.pdbx_seq_one_letter_code
_entity_poly.pdbx_strand_id
1 'polypeptide(L)'
;MPIDHAAAQALFVEYDKAADVLDESGPIWHGDIENCDVCSRPMEPEIYMIDGPAQASAQPMWGNMCVICAYKLSLKIEWGIAQLYRRQGSHWYLIAGGPPPRDDWDL
;
A
#
# COMPACT_ATOMS: atom_id res chain seq x y z
N MET A 1 -5.50 -0.55 -21.06
CA MET A 1 -5.39 0.92 -21.19
C MET A 1 -4.35 1.39 -20.19
N PRO A 2 -3.47 2.34 -20.52
CA PRO A 2 -2.65 2.99 -19.50
C PRO A 2 -3.60 3.74 -18.56
N ILE A 3 -3.66 3.32 -17.30
CA ILE A 3 -4.35 4.07 -16.26
C ILE A 3 -3.49 5.29 -15.94
N ASP A 4 -4.08 6.49 -15.92
CA ASP A 4 -3.37 7.65 -15.42
C ASP A 4 -3.24 7.60 -13.89
N HIS A 5 -2.38 8.45 -13.34
CA HIS A 5 -2.08 8.45 -11.91
C HIS A 5 -3.30 8.73 -11.04
N ALA A 6 -4.17 9.65 -11.46
CA ALA A 6 -5.36 10.03 -10.70
C ALA A 6 -6.39 8.89 -10.68
N ALA A 7 -6.58 8.22 -11.82
CA ALA A 7 -7.41 7.03 -11.92
C ALA A 7 -6.87 5.88 -11.07
N ALA A 8 -5.55 5.70 -11.01
CA ALA A 8 -4.94 4.68 -10.14
C ALA A 8 -5.16 5.00 -8.66
N GLN A 9 -5.00 6.26 -8.24
CA GLN A 9 -5.31 6.69 -6.87
C GLN A 9 -6.78 6.44 -6.51
N ALA A 10 -7.72 6.74 -7.43
CA ALA A 10 -9.16 6.56 -7.19
C ALA A 10 -9.58 5.11 -6.90
N LEU A 11 -8.86 4.12 -7.45
CA LEU A 11 -9.12 2.70 -7.14
C LEU A 11 -8.82 2.35 -5.69
N PHE A 12 -7.81 2.98 -5.09
CA PHE A 12 -7.41 2.69 -3.71
C PHE A 12 -8.24 3.45 -2.67
N VAL A 13 -8.96 4.50 -3.08
CA VAL A 13 -9.91 5.24 -2.21
C VAL A 13 -11.02 4.33 -1.67
N GLU A 14 -11.38 3.25 -2.37
CA GLU A 14 -12.38 2.30 -1.87
C GLU A 14 -11.96 1.63 -0.55
N TYR A 15 -10.67 1.38 -0.37
CA TYR A 15 -10.11 0.87 0.89
C TYR A 15 -10.07 1.95 1.98
N ASP A 16 -9.93 3.21 1.59
CA ASP A 16 -9.86 4.35 2.52
C ASP A 16 -11.20 4.56 3.27
N LYS A 17 -12.32 4.23 2.65
CA LYS A 17 -13.63 4.26 3.34
C LYS A 17 -13.69 3.33 4.55
N ALA A 18 -12.96 2.22 4.53
CA ALA A 18 -12.82 1.33 5.69
C ALA A 18 -11.78 1.88 6.68
N ALA A 19 -10.80 2.64 6.19
CA ALA A 19 -9.74 3.26 6.98
C ALA A 19 -10.23 4.41 7.86
N ASP A 20 -11.19 5.22 7.41
CA ASP A 20 -11.75 6.31 8.25
C ASP A 20 -12.42 5.80 9.54
N VAL A 21 -12.67 4.48 9.65
CA VAL A 21 -13.17 3.81 10.86
C VAL A 21 -12.03 3.30 11.76
N LEU A 22 -10.84 3.08 11.18
CA LEU A 22 -9.59 2.74 11.87
C LEU A 22 -8.91 4.06 12.24
N ASP A 23 -9.03 4.50 13.49
CA ASP A 23 -8.44 5.77 13.91
C ASP A 23 -6.90 5.83 13.64
N GLU A 24 -6.29 7.01 13.79
CA GLU A 24 -4.85 7.27 13.62
C GLU A 24 -3.90 6.41 14.50
N SER A 25 -4.39 5.37 15.18
CA SER A 25 -3.64 4.34 15.92
C SER A 25 -3.19 3.14 15.09
N GLY A 26 -3.50 3.09 13.80
CA GLY A 26 -3.05 2.03 12.90
C GLY A 26 -1.51 1.90 12.84
N PRO A 27 -0.95 0.71 12.53
CA PRO A 27 0.49 0.51 12.41
C PRO A 27 1.12 1.50 11.43
N ILE A 28 2.24 2.11 11.82
CA ILE A 28 2.97 3.09 11.02
C ILE A 28 4.15 2.38 10.33
N TRP A 29 4.41 2.73 9.07
CA TRP A 29 5.63 2.32 8.39
C TRP A 29 6.85 3.05 8.98
N HIS A 30 7.86 2.29 9.40
CA HIS A 30 9.09 2.83 9.97
C HIS A 30 10.26 2.68 8.99
N GLY A 31 10.26 3.51 7.94
CA GLY A 31 11.34 3.56 6.96
C GLY A 31 11.21 4.76 6.05
N ASP A 32 12.33 5.23 5.53
CA ASP A 32 12.36 6.31 4.55
C ASP A 32 11.90 5.79 3.19
N ILE A 33 10.98 6.51 2.56
CA ILE A 33 10.47 6.20 1.23
C ILE A 33 10.55 7.46 0.39
N GLU A 34 11.66 7.63 -0.32
CA GLU A 34 11.84 8.76 -1.23
C GLU A 34 11.19 8.47 -2.58
N ASN A 35 11.41 7.27 -3.12
CA ASN A 35 11.02 6.89 -4.47
C ASN A 35 10.35 5.51 -4.49
N CYS A 36 9.52 5.27 -5.52
CA CYS A 36 8.95 3.96 -5.79
C CYS A 36 10.05 2.97 -6.18
N ASP A 37 10.09 1.79 -5.56
CA ASP A 37 11.13 0.79 -5.80
C ASP A 37 11.12 0.19 -7.22
N VAL A 38 10.01 0.36 -7.95
CA VAL A 38 9.82 -0.22 -9.30
C VAL A 38 10.10 0.78 -10.41
N CYS A 39 9.56 2.00 -10.29
CA CYS A 39 9.66 3.00 -11.36
C CYS A 39 10.47 4.24 -10.98
N SER A 40 11.02 4.26 -9.77
CA SER A 40 11.86 5.34 -9.23
C SER A 40 11.21 6.73 -9.23
N ARG A 41 9.89 6.84 -9.40
CA ARG A 41 9.20 8.14 -9.25
C ARG A 41 9.24 8.60 -7.79
N PRO A 42 9.25 9.91 -7.53
CA PRO A 42 9.12 10.43 -6.16
C PRO A 42 7.81 9.96 -5.52
N MET A 43 7.86 9.61 -4.23
CA MET A 43 6.71 9.22 -3.43
C MET A 43 6.09 10.41 -2.67
N GLU A 44 6.77 11.56 -2.65
CA GLU A 44 6.28 12.80 -2.07
C GLU A 44 4.91 13.28 -2.61
N PRO A 45 4.52 13.09 -3.88
CA PRO A 45 3.18 13.44 -4.35
C PRO A 45 2.13 12.32 -4.17
N GLU A 46 2.51 11.15 -3.66
CA GLU A 46 1.60 10.00 -3.54
C GLU A 46 0.76 10.10 -2.25
N ILE A 47 -0.54 9.78 -2.36
CA ILE A 47 -1.45 9.69 -1.20
C ILE A 47 -1.45 8.27 -0.63
N TYR A 48 -1.32 7.26 -1.50
CA TYR A 48 -1.25 5.86 -1.12
C TYR A 48 0.10 5.24 -1.51
N MET A 49 0.56 4.32 -0.66
CA MET A 49 1.74 3.48 -0.87
C MET A 49 1.33 2.03 -0.67
N ILE A 50 1.85 1.13 -1.51
CA ILE A 50 1.65 -0.32 -1.35
C ILE A 50 3.00 -0.95 -1.04
N ASP A 51 3.09 -1.64 0.09
CA ASP A 51 4.20 -2.56 0.37
C ASP A 51 3.80 -3.95 -0.12
N GLY A 52 4.55 -4.49 -1.08
CA GLY A 52 4.23 -5.78 -1.68
C GLY A 52 5.15 -6.17 -2.84
N PRO A 53 4.74 -7.15 -3.67
CA PRO A 53 5.55 -7.70 -4.75
C PRO A 53 6.02 -6.66 -5.77
N ALA A 54 7.30 -6.30 -5.74
CA ALA A 54 7.92 -5.34 -6.64
C ALA A 54 8.37 -5.96 -7.99
N GLN A 55 8.11 -7.25 -8.19
CA GLN A 55 8.44 -7.97 -9.42
C GLN A 55 7.48 -9.13 -9.66
N ALA A 56 7.26 -9.48 -10.93
CA ALA A 56 6.49 -10.66 -11.31
C ALA A 56 7.39 -11.91 -11.28
N SER A 57 7.49 -12.58 -10.14
CA SER A 57 8.23 -13.83 -9.99
C SER A 57 7.57 -14.76 -8.96
N ALA A 58 8.00 -16.03 -8.91
CA ALA A 58 7.50 -17.00 -7.92
C ALA A 58 7.94 -16.68 -6.48
N GLN A 59 9.00 -15.88 -6.31
CA GLN A 59 9.49 -15.38 -5.04
C GLN A 59 9.78 -13.89 -5.22
N PRO A 60 8.73 -13.05 -5.21
CA PRO A 60 8.90 -11.63 -5.49
C PRO A 60 9.63 -10.96 -4.34
N MET A 61 10.59 -10.10 -4.68
CA MET A 61 11.10 -9.14 -3.70
C MET A 61 9.98 -8.17 -3.36
N TRP A 62 9.86 -7.87 -2.07
CA TRP A 62 8.95 -6.85 -1.59
C TRP A 62 9.55 -5.46 -1.77
N GLY A 63 8.69 -4.46 -1.91
CA GLY A 63 9.10 -3.07 -2.02
C GLY A 63 7.91 -2.12 -1.90
N ASN A 64 8.26 -0.85 -1.68
CA ASN A 64 7.33 0.26 -1.55
C ASN A 64 7.01 0.83 -2.92
N MET A 65 5.75 0.69 -3.32
CA MET A 65 5.29 1.01 -4.66
C MET A 65 4.30 2.16 -4.67
N CYS A 66 4.37 2.95 -5.74
CA CYS A 66 3.26 3.83 -6.10
C CYS A 66 2.07 3.02 -6.62
N VAL A 67 0.89 3.62 -6.60
CA VAL A 67 -0.37 2.98 -7.02
C VAL A 67 -0.35 2.44 -8.45
N ILE A 68 0.43 3.05 -9.36
CA ILE A 68 0.54 2.58 -10.74
C ILE A 68 1.33 1.27 -10.83
N CYS A 69 2.44 1.16 -10.08
CA CYS A 69 3.24 -0.05 -10.06
C CYS A 69 2.50 -1.17 -9.31
N ALA A 70 1.83 -0.83 -8.20
CA ALA A 70 0.95 -1.75 -7.50
C ALA A 70 -0.16 -2.28 -8.42
N TYR A 71 -0.86 -1.41 -9.16
CA TYR A 71 -1.89 -1.82 -10.12
C TYR A 71 -1.39 -2.85 -11.15
N LYS A 72 -0.11 -2.77 -11.54
CA LYS A 72 0.50 -3.70 -12.52
C LYS A 72 0.97 -5.01 -11.89
N LEU A 73 1.38 -4.99 -10.63
CA LEU A 73 2.12 -6.09 -9.98
C LEU A 73 1.32 -6.80 -8.89
N SER A 74 0.52 -6.05 -8.12
CA SER A 74 -0.33 -6.58 -7.06
C SER A 74 -1.57 -5.70 -6.83
N LEU A 75 -2.71 -6.13 -7.39
CA LEU A 75 -4.01 -5.52 -7.12
C LEU A 75 -4.67 -6.04 -5.84
N LYS A 76 -4.16 -7.14 -5.28
CA LYS A 76 -4.79 -7.83 -4.16
C LYS A 76 -4.16 -7.34 -2.86
N ILE A 77 -4.92 -6.58 -2.08
CA ILE A 77 -4.52 -6.08 -0.75
C ILE A 77 -5.03 -7.04 0.32
N GLU A 78 -4.12 -7.87 0.86
CA GLU A 78 -4.42 -8.90 1.86
C GLU A 78 -3.16 -9.23 2.68
N TRP A 79 -3.36 -9.78 3.88
CA TRP A 79 -2.26 -10.23 4.73
C TRP A 79 -1.38 -11.26 4.03
N GLY A 80 -0.07 -11.04 4.06
CA GLY A 80 0.92 -11.88 3.37
C GLY A 80 0.96 -11.69 1.84
N ILE A 81 0.15 -10.79 1.27
CA ILE A 81 0.09 -10.53 -0.18
C ILE A 81 0.55 -9.10 -0.50
N ALA A 82 -0.13 -8.09 0.05
CA ALA A 82 0.23 -6.69 -0.10
C ALA A 82 -0.50 -5.85 0.94
N GLN A 83 0.17 -4.80 1.40
CA GLN A 83 -0.31 -3.91 2.45
C GLN A 83 -0.48 -2.50 1.88
N LEU A 84 -1.64 -1.92 2.12
CA LEU A 84 -1.97 -0.57 1.66
C LEU A 84 -1.80 0.42 2.81
N TYR A 85 -1.04 1.46 2.53
CA TYR A 85 -0.79 2.57 3.43
C TYR A 85 -1.33 3.89 2.86
N ARG A 86 -1.85 4.74 3.73
CA ARG A 86 -2.24 6.13 3.41
C ARG A 86 -1.28 7.12 4.06
N ARG A 87 -0.92 8.16 3.31
CA ARG A 87 -0.09 9.24 3.81
C ARG A 87 -0.91 10.18 4.68
N GLN A 88 -0.40 10.47 5.88
CA GLN A 88 -0.91 11.53 6.74
C GLN A 88 0.29 12.29 7.31
N GLY A 89 0.46 13.54 6.88
CA GLY A 89 1.68 14.31 7.15
C GLY A 89 2.92 13.63 6.57
N SER A 90 3.91 13.34 7.42
CA SER A 90 5.15 12.66 7.06
C SER A 90 5.10 11.14 7.21
N HIS A 91 4.00 10.57 7.69
CA HIS A 91 3.89 9.16 8.03
C HIS A 91 2.98 8.40 7.06
N TRP A 92 3.22 7.10 6.96
CA TRP A 92 2.40 6.15 6.21
C TRP A 92 1.70 5.23 7.20
N TYR A 93 0.37 5.25 7.20
CA TYR A 93 -0.46 4.46 8.10
C TYR A 93 -1.05 3.28 7.36
N LEU A 94 -0.93 2.08 7.93
CA LEU A 94 -1.50 0.86 7.38
C LEU A 94 -3.03 0.91 7.50
N ILE A 95 -3.70 0.82 6.36
CA ILE A 95 -5.17 0.91 6.30
C ILE A 95 -5.85 -0.35 5.76
N ALA A 96 -5.11 -1.23 5.07
CA ALA A 96 -5.60 -2.54 4.63
C ALA A 96 -4.44 -3.52 4.36
N GLY A 97 -4.74 -4.82 4.37
CA GLY A 97 -3.74 -5.88 4.14
C GLY A 97 -2.81 -6.16 5.33
N GLY A 98 -3.09 -5.55 6.48
CA GLY A 98 -2.44 -5.89 7.75
C GLY A 98 -2.83 -7.27 8.26
N PRO A 99 -2.11 -7.77 9.29
CA PRO A 99 -2.49 -9.02 9.94
C PRO A 99 -3.91 -8.94 10.51
N PRO A 100 -4.59 -10.09 10.66
CA PRO A 100 -5.88 -10.12 11.33
C PRO A 100 -5.74 -9.58 12.78
N PRO A 101 -6.83 -9.05 13.36
CA PRO A 101 -6.85 -8.62 14.75
C PRO A 101 -6.28 -9.71 15.68
N ARG A 102 -5.63 -9.29 16.77
CA ARG A 102 -4.87 -10.19 17.67
C ARG A 102 -5.69 -11.36 18.23
N ASP A 103 -7.01 -11.21 18.29
CA ASP A 103 -7.95 -12.22 18.81
C ASP A 103 -8.20 -13.38 17.82
N ASP A 104 -7.77 -13.24 16.55
CA ASP A 104 -8.03 -14.22 15.47
C ASP A 104 -6.78 -15.07 15.12
N TRP A 105 -5.72 -15.01 15.94
CA TRP A 105 -4.46 -15.72 15.68
C TRP A 105 -4.46 -17.19 16.17
N ASP A 106 -5.52 -17.61 16.85
CA ASP A 106 -5.65 -18.92 17.53
C ASP A 106 -6.61 -19.90 16.81
N LEU A 107 -6.85 -19.76 15.50
CA LEU A 107 -7.66 -20.71 14.70
C LEU A 107 -6.83 -21.75 13.96
#